data_AF-A0A4S2RNP2-F1
#
_entry.id   AF-A0A4S2RNP2-F1
#
_cell.length_a   1.000
_cell.length_b   1.000
_cell.length_c   1.000
_cell.angle_alpha   90.00
_cell.angle_beta   90.00
_cell.angle_gamma   90.00
#
_symmetry.space_group_name_H-M   'P 1'
#
loop_
_entity.id
_entity.type
_entity.pdbx_description
1 polymer ?
#
loop_
_entity_poly.entity_id
_entity_poly.type
_entity_poly.pdbx_seq_one_letter_code
_entity_poly.pdbx_strand_id
1 'polypeptide(L)' 'MTSKPEPTIPEITRTDCARCGTEVHGLAGRYACALCGWVNHYSEGHEELPGLDEDPDHGRG' A
#
# COMPACT_ATOMS: atom_id res chain seq x y z
N MET A 1 -22.00 15.65 4.75
CA MET A 1 -22.05 14.18 4.66
C MET A 1 -21.29 13.82 3.40
N THR A 2 -19.96 13.69 3.48
CA THR A 2 -19.20 13.27 2.31
C THR A 2 -19.39 11.76 2.17
N SER A 3 -19.85 11.31 1.00
CA SER A 3 -20.02 9.88 0.73
C SER A 3 -18.66 9.21 0.72
N LYS A 4 -18.56 8.06 1.41
CA LYS A 4 -17.41 7.16 1.30
C LYS A 4 -17.25 6.76 -0.17
N PRO A 5 -16.09 6.97 -0.82
CA PRO A 5 -15.91 6.53 -2.20
C PRO A 5 -16.17 5.02 -2.32
N GLU A 6 -16.77 4.59 -3.42
CA GLU A 6 -16.92 3.16 -3.71
C GLU A 6 -15.53 2.51 -3.83
N PRO A 7 -15.35 1.27 -3.34
CA PRO A 7 -14.04 0.63 -3.37
C PRO A 7 -13.63 0.36 -4.82
N THR A 8 -12.57 1.02 -5.26
CA THR A 8 -11.91 0.75 -6.53
C THR A 8 -11.20 -0.60 -6.46
N ILE A 9 -11.25 -1.39 -7.54
CA ILE A 9 -10.44 -2.60 -7.67
C ILE A 9 -8.98 -2.17 -7.78
N PRO A 10 -8.07 -2.61 -6.88
CA PRO A 10 -6.66 -2.20 -6.94
C PRO A 10 -5.98 -2.67 -8.22
N GLU A 11 -5.12 -1.82 -8.78
CA GLU A 11 -4.28 -2.17 -9.94
C GLU A 11 -3.22 -3.22 -9.55
N ILE A 12 -2.98 -4.20 -10.42
CA ILE A 12 -1.82 -5.09 -10.31
C ILE A 12 -0.60 -4.38 -10.91
N THR A 13 0.43 -4.21 -10.09
CA THR A 13 1.67 -3.50 -10.42
C THR A 13 2.88 -4.42 -10.25
N ARG A 14 4.03 -4.09 -10.85
CA ARG A 14 5.27 -4.87 -10.74
C ARG A 14 6.49 -4.02 -10.44
N THR A 15 7.48 -4.60 -9.78
CA THR A 15 8.81 -4.01 -9.57
C THR A 15 9.85 -5.11 -9.31
N ASP A 16 11.13 -4.75 -9.20
CA ASP A 16 12.18 -5.65 -8.74
C ASP A 16 12.34 -5.57 -7.21
N CYS A 17 12.55 -6.70 -6.55
CA CYS A 17 12.79 -6.75 -5.11
C CYS A 17 14.08 -5.99 -4.75
N ALA A 18 13.96 -4.97 -3.90
CA ALA A 18 15.10 -4.13 -3.49
C ALA A 18 16.18 -4.89 -2.70
N ARG A 19 15.91 -6.12 -2.26
CA ARG A 19 16.87 -6.98 -1.55
C ARG A 19 17.53 -8.03 -2.46
N CYS A 20 16.76 -8.80 -3.23
CA CYS A 20 17.28 -9.94 -4.01
C CYS A 20 17.12 -9.81 -5.53
N GLY A 21 16.54 -8.72 -6.03
CA GLY A 21 16.40 -8.45 -7.46
C GLY A 21 15.35 -9.29 -8.20
N THR A 22 14.60 -10.14 -7.51
CA THR A 22 13.50 -10.92 -8.13
C THR A 22 12.33 -10.01 -8.49
N GLU A 23 11.75 -10.18 -9.69
CA GLU A 23 10.50 -9.51 -10.05
C GLU A 23 9.38 -9.88 -9.07
N VAL A 24 8.68 -8.89 -8.55
CA VAL A 24 7.54 -9.04 -7.64
C VAL A 24 6.33 -8.32 -8.19
N HIS A 25 5.17 -8.94 -8.01
CA HIS A 25 3.87 -8.37 -8.36
C HIS A 25 3.14 -7.98 -7.08
N GLY A 26 2.41 -6.88 -7.13
CA GLY A 26 1.79 -6.25 -5.97
C GLY A 26 0.51 -5.51 -6.32
N LEU A 27 -0.22 -5.07 -5.31
CA LEU A 27 -1.45 -4.28 -5.48
C LEU A 27 -1.14 -2.81 -5.21
N ALA A 28 -1.38 -1.95 -6.20
CA ALA A 28 -1.21 -0.50 -6.11
C ALA A 28 0.12 -0.08 -5.45
N GLY A 29 1.24 -0.63 -5.91
CA GLY A 29 2.57 -0.31 -5.38
C GLY A 29 2.93 -0.98 -4.05
N ARG A 30 2.12 -1.92 -3.55
CA ARG A 30 2.41 -2.68 -2.32
C ARG A 30 2.98 -4.05 -2.67
N TYR A 31 4.24 -4.27 -2.30
CA TYR A 31 5.03 -5.41 -2.73
C TYR A 31 5.50 -6.26 -1.54
N ALA A 32 5.46 -7.58 -1.73
CA ALA A 32 6.02 -8.56 -0.80
C ALA A 32 6.78 -9.63 -1.59
N CYS A 33 8.07 -9.77 -1.31
CA CYS A 33 8.91 -10.77 -1.95
C CYS A 33 8.77 -12.12 -1.23
N ALA A 34 8.15 -13.09 -1.91
CA ALA A 34 8.00 -14.44 -1.39
C ALA A 34 9.32 -15.19 -1.18
N LEU A 35 10.42 -14.76 -1.81
CA LEU A 35 11.72 -15.45 -1.72
C LEU A 35 12.58 -15.00 -0.55
N CYS A 36 12.68 -13.69 -0.31
CA CYS A 36 13.61 -13.14 0.71
C CYS A 36 12.92 -12.36 1.84
N GLY A 37 11.59 -12.27 1.80
CA GLY A 37 10.77 -11.63 2.85
C GLY A 37 10.83 -10.11 2.88
N TRP A 38 11.44 -9.46 1.88
CA TRP A 38 11.39 -8.01 1.75
C TRP A 38 9.95 -7.55 1.49
N VAL A 39 9.55 -6.49 2.20
CA VAL A 39 8.32 -5.73 1.98
C VAL A 39 8.68 -4.25 1.89
N ASN A 40 8.00 -3.51 1.03
CA ASN A 40 8.19 -2.05 0.97
C ASN A 40 7.50 -1.36 2.16
N HIS A 41 7.93 -0.14 2.46
CA HIS A 41 7.31 0.68 3.50
C HIS A 41 5.87 1.02 3.10
N TYR A 42 4.96 1.09 4.08
CA TYR A 42 3.52 1.28 3.79
C TYR A 42 3.22 2.58 3.03
N SER A 43 4.07 3.59 3.18
CA SER A 43 3.94 4.89 2.52
C SER A 43 4.44 4.91 1.07
N GLU A 44 5.02 3.82 0.58
CA GLU A 44 5.52 3.71 -0.79
C GLU A 44 4.47 3.14 -1.77
N GLY A 45 3.25 2.86 -1.28
CA GLY A 45 2.13 2.52 -2.15
C GLY A 45 1.76 3.67 -3.09
N HIS A 46 1.11 3.36 -4.21
CA HIS A 46 0.73 4.35 -5.22
C HIS A 46 -0.55 5.11 -4.87
N GLU A 47 -1.33 4.63 -3.90
CA GLU A 47 -2.55 5.29 -3.44
C GLU A 47 -2.25 6.33 -2.37
N GLU A 48 -3.07 7.38 -2.36
CA GLU A 48 -3.03 8.40 -1.32
C GLU A 48 -3.31 7.77 0.05
N LEU A 49 -2.51 8.12 1.04
CA LEU A 49 -2.71 7.65 2.40
C LEU A 49 -3.86 8.42 3.06
N PRO A 50 -4.65 7.77 3.94
CA PRO A 50 -5.66 8.46 4.73
C PRO A 50 -5.06 9.63 5.52
N GLY A 51 -5.79 10.74 5.59
CA GLY A 51 -5.44 11.89 6.40
C GLY A 51 -5.63 11.62 7.90
N LEU A 52 -5.16 12.55 8.74
CA LEU A 52 -5.31 12.47 10.20
C LEU A 52 -6.78 12.40 10.64
N ASP A 53 -7.66 13.16 9.99
CA ASP A 53 -9.10 13.20 10.32
C ASP A 53 -9.81 11.87 10.01
N GLU A 54 -9.17 10.99 9.22
CA GLU A 54 -9.69 9.67 8.83
C GLU A 54 -9.14 8.53 9.70
N ASP A 55 -8.17 8.81 10.57
CA ASP A 55 -7.62 7.83 11.49
C ASP A 55 -8.64 7.55 12.61
N PRO A 56 -9.12 6.30 12.78
CA PRO A 56 -10.10 5.96 13.81
C PRO A 56 -9.58 6.15 15.24
N ASP A 57 -8.27 6.25 15.43
CA ASP A 57 -7.64 6.52 16.73
C ASP A 57 -7.35 8.02 16.94
N HIS A 58 -7.58 8.86 15.93
CA HIS A 58 -7.42 10.30 16.05
C HIS A 58 -8.37 10.88 17.11
N GLY A 59 -7.81 11.59 18.09
CA GLY A 59 -8.60 12.26 19.14
C GLY A 59 -9.09 11.37 20.29
N ARG A 60 -8.65 10.10 20.40
CA ARG A 60 -8.91 9.25 21.59
C ARG A 60 -8.00 9.57 22.80
N GLY A 61 -7.44 10.77 22.86
CA GLY A 61 -6.58 11.25 23.95
C GLY A 61 -7.35 11.75 25.17
#